data_AF-A0A967HT78-F1
#
_entry.id   AF-A0A967HT78-F1
#
_cell.length_a   1.000
_cell.length_b   1.000
_cell.length_c   1.000
_cell.angle_alpha   90.00
_cell.angle_beta   90.00
_cell.angle_gamma   90.00
#
_symmetry.space_group_name_H-M   'P 1'
#
loop_
_entity.id
_entity.type
_entity.pdbx_description
1 polymer ?
#
loop_
_entity_poly.entity_id
_entity_poly.type
_entity_poly.pdbx_seq_one_letter_code
_entity_poly.pdbx_strand_id
1 'polypeptide(L)'
;VVDIYMPDLKTLSGPVGRRLLKAADYPDAATAAIREMHRQVGDLVIGPDGLARRGLLVRHLVMPGLLDETVAVLEWIAAELGPGTYVNLMDQYRPAGRVGGGAYPEIDRRLHGSEFREAVDRARELGLTRLDRRV
;
A
#
# COMPACT_ATOMS: atom_id res chain seq x y z
N VAL A 1 0.59 22.83 -9.97
CA VAL A 1 1.66 21.84 -10.23
C VAL A 1 1.87 21.08 -8.94
N VAL A 2 1.96 19.74 -8.97
CA VAL A 2 2.22 18.89 -7.80
C VAL A 2 3.58 18.24 -7.98
N ASP A 3 4.43 18.33 -6.95
CA ASP A 3 5.78 17.76 -6.99
C ASP A 3 5.80 16.31 -6.49
N ILE A 4 5.10 16.03 -5.39
CA ILE A 4 5.11 14.71 -4.75
C ILE A 4 3.70 14.23 -4.49
N TYR A 5 3.43 12.98 -4.87
CA TYR A 5 2.21 12.26 -4.50
C TYR A 5 2.54 11.19 -3.45
N MET A 6 1.66 11.07 -2.45
CA MET A 6 1.77 10.05 -1.40
C MET A 6 0.41 9.33 -1.18
N PRO A 7 -0.11 8.61 -2.19
CA PRO A 7 -1.42 7.97 -2.10
C PRO A 7 -1.37 6.72 -1.22
N ASP A 8 -2.54 6.35 -0.70
CA ASP A 8 -2.76 5.04 -0.10
C ASP A 8 -3.45 4.11 -1.09
N LEU A 9 -2.87 2.94 -1.34
CA LEU A 9 -3.52 1.84 -2.05
C LEU A 9 -3.84 0.73 -1.06
N LYS A 10 -5.12 0.56 -0.73
CA LYS A 10 -5.56 -0.25 0.42
C LYS A 10 -5.85 -1.71 0.08
N THR A 11 -6.46 -1.98 -1.07
CA THR A 11 -6.92 -3.29 -1.53
C THR A 11 -7.25 -3.20 -3.02
N LEU A 12 -7.13 -4.32 -3.73
CA LEU A 12 -7.58 -4.45 -5.12
C LEU A 12 -8.82 -5.35 -5.26
N SER A 13 -9.39 -5.79 -4.15
CA SER A 13 -10.60 -6.61 -4.11
C SER A 13 -11.84 -5.74 -3.92
N GLY A 14 -12.73 -5.75 -4.91
CA GLY A 14 -14.03 -5.08 -4.81
C GLY A 14 -14.87 -5.54 -3.60
N PRO A 15 -14.93 -6.85 -3.29
CA PRO A 15 -15.55 -7.34 -2.07
C PRO A 15 -14.96 -6.75 -0.78
N VAL A 16 -13.62 -6.71 -0.65
CA VAL A 16 -12.95 -6.12 0.52
C VAL A 16 -13.16 -4.60 0.56
N GLY A 17 -13.07 -3.91 -0.58
CA GLY A 17 -13.39 -2.48 -0.71
C GLY A 17 -14.81 -2.16 -0.25
N ARG A 18 -15.81 -2.92 -0.69
CA ARG A 18 -17.20 -2.77 -0.23
C ARG A 18 -17.31 -3.01 1.28
N ARG A 19 -16.66 -4.05 1.77
CA ARG A 19 -16.77 -4.49 3.16
C ARG A 19 -16.13 -3.50 4.13
N LEU A 20 -14.88 -3.13 3.89
CA LEU A 20 -14.04 -2.35 4.80
C LEU A 20 -14.05 -0.84 4.47
N LEU A 21 -14.17 -0.47 3.19
CA LEU A 21 -14.11 0.93 2.73
C LEU A 21 -15.48 1.50 2.33
N LYS A 22 -16.52 0.66 2.28
CA LYS A 22 -17.86 1.01 1.75
C LYS A 22 -17.85 1.47 0.29
N ALA A 23 -16.84 1.05 -0.47
CA ALA A 23 -16.64 1.40 -1.87
C ALA A 23 -16.20 0.15 -2.65
N ALA A 24 -17.12 -0.44 -3.41
CA ALA A 24 -16.84 -1.66 -4.19
C ALA A 24 -15.94 -1.38 -5.40
N ASP A 25 -16.00 -0.16 -5.92
CA ASP A 25 -15.25 0.39 -7.05
C ASP A 25 -13.91 1.04 -6.62
N TYR A 26 -13.55 0.94 -5.33
CA TYR A 26 -12.29 1.47 -4.81
C TYR A 26 -11.06 1.00 -5.61
N PRO A 27 -10.90 -0.29 -5.97
CA PRO A 27 -9.74 -0.74 -6.75
C PRO A 27 -9.59 0.02 -8.07
N ASP A 28 -10.68 0.17 -8.83
CA ASP A 28 -10.65 0.81 -10.14
C ASP A 28 -10.34 2.30 -10.01
N ALA A 29 -11.02 2.98 -9.09
CA ALA A 29 -10.81 4.40 -8.85
C ALA A 29 -9.40 4.71 -8.32
N ALA A 30 -8.91 3.92 -7.35
CA ALA A 30 -7.59 4.12 -6.76
C ALA A 30 -6.47 3.84 -7.76
N THR A 31 -6.54 2.74 -8.51
CA THR A 31 -5.51 2.40 -9.50
C THR A 31 -5.48 3.39 -10.66
N ALA A 32 -6.63 3.84 -11.16
CA ALA A 32 -6.70 4.89 -12.18
C ALA A 32 -6.06 6.20 -11.69
N ALA A 33 -6.39 6.63 -10.47
CA ALA A 33 -5.82 7.83 -9.88
C ALA A 33 -4.30 7.71 -9.68
N ILE A 34 -3.81 6.57 -9.18
CA ILE A 34 -2.38 6.35 -8.93
C ILE A 34 -1.59 6.29 -10.24
N ARG A 35 -2.12 5.66 -11.30
CA ARG A 35 -1.49 5.70 -12.63
C ARG A 35 -1.33 7.13 -13.12
N GLU A 36 -2.37 7.95 -12.96
CA GLU A 36 -2.31 9.36 -13.37
C GLU A 36 -1.32 10.16 -12.52
N MET A 37 -1.26 9.91 -11.20
CA MET A 37 -0.24 10.50 -10.33
C MET A 37 1.17 10.12 -10.80
N HIS A 38 1.43 8.82 -11.04
CA HIS A 38 2.72 8.35 -11.54
C HIS A 38 3.09 8.98 -12.88
N ARG A 39 2.14 9.05 -13.83
CA ARG A 39 2.35 9.72 -15.13
C ARG A 39 2.79 11.19 -14.98
N GLN A 40 2.29 11.89 -13.96
CA GLN A 40 2.62 13.30 -13.73
C GLN A 40 4.00 13.53 -13.10
N VAL A 41 4.45 12.66 -12.19
CA VAL A 41 5.66 12.91 -11.38
C VAL A 41 6.76 11.86 -11.50
N GLY A 42 6.46 10.68 -12.03
CA GLY A 42 7.36 9.54 -12.15
C GLY A 42 7.77 8.94 -10.81
N ASP A 43 8.86 8.18 -10.82
CA ASP A 43 9.44 7.59 -9.62
C ASP A 43 9.98 8.64 -8.65
N LEU A 44 9.92 8.34 -7.35
CA LEU A 44 10.42 9.23 -6.32
C LEU A 44 11.90 9.56 -6.53
N VAL A 45 12.23 10.85 -6.59
CA VAL A 45 13.58 11.40 -6.64
C VAL A 45 13.92 11.95 -5.27
N ILE A 46 14.97 11.42 -4.66
CA ILE A 46 15.50 11.87 -3.37
C ILE A 46 16.80 12.62 -3.65
N GLY A 47 16.90 13.84 -3.14
CA GLY A 47 18.09 14.68 -3.29
C GLY A 47 19.28 14.17 -2.46
N PRO A 48 20.47 14.74 -2.66
CA PRO A 48 21.67 14.35 -1.91
C PRO A 48 21.58 14.64 -0.40
N ASP A 49 20.67 15.52 0.01
CA ASP A 49 20.37 15.82 1.42
C ASP A 49 19.30 14.89 2.03
N GLY A 50 18.87 13.86 1.29
CA GLY A 50 17.87 12.89 1.74
C GLY A 50 16.43 13.37 1.64
N LEU A 51 16.17 14.57 1.13
CA LEU A 51 14.82 15.10 0.96
C LEU A 51 14.21 14.66 -0.38
N ALA A 52 12.96 14.20 -0.35
CA ALA A 52 12.19 13.95 -1.55
C ALA A 52 11.95 15.26 -2.32
N ARG A 53 12.17 15.24 -3.64
CA ARG A 53 12.06 16.41 -4.52
C ARG A 53 10.88 16.35 -5.45
N ARG A 54 10.63 15.17 -6.01
CA ARG A 54 9.55 14.92 -6.96
C ARG A 54 9.26 13.42 -7.02
N GLY A 55 8.04 13.04 -7.34
CA GLY A 55 7.72 11.64 -7.69
C GLY A 55 6.67 11.01 -6.76
N LEU A 56 6.47 9.71 -6.95
CA LEU A 56 5.42 8.94 -6.29
C LEU A 56 5.98 8.06 -5.17
N LEU A 57 5.36 8.15 -3.99
CA LEU A 57 5.53 7.22 -2.87
C LEU A 57 4.20 6.56 -2.55
N VAL A 58 4.03 5.28 -2.89
CA VAL A 58 2.78 4.56 -2.60
C VAL A 58 2.84 4.02 -1.18
N ARG A 59 1.80 4.29 -0.39
CA ARG A 59 1.64 3.74 0.96
C ARG A 59 0.67 2.58 0.93
N HIS A 60 1.03 1.51 1.62
CA HIS A 60 0.18 0.34 1.79
C HIS A 60 0.22 -0.12 3.25
N LEU A 61 -0.95 -0.15 3.89
CA LEU A 61 -1.10 -0.67 5.24
C LEU A 61 -1.37 -2.17 5.16
N VAL A 62 -0.43 -2.97 5.65
CA VAL A 62 -0.60 -4.42 5.73
C VAL A 62 -1.65 -4.72 6.80
N MET A 63 -2.74 -5.37 6.39
CA MET A 63 -3.87 -5.67 7.26
C MET A 63 -3.78 -7.11 7.79
N PRO A 64 -4.08 -7.35 9.08
CA PRO A 64 -4.06 -8.70 9.65
C PRO A 64 -5.04 -9.62 8.91
N GLY A 65 -4.61 -10.84 8.61
CA GLY A 65 -5.46 -11.85 7.95
C GLY A 65 -5.77 -11.56 6.48
N LEU A 66 -5.18 -10.52 5.90
CA LEU A 66 -5.43 -10.07 4.52
C LEU A 66 -4.10 -9.94 3.75
N LEU A 67 -3.20 -10.90 3.93
CA LEU A 67 -1.92 -10.90 3.23
C LEU A 67 -2.11 -11.02 1.71
N ASP A 68 -3.09 -11.79 1.23
CA ASP A 68 -3.39 -11.91 -0.20
C ASP A 68 -3.75 -10.56 -0.83
N GLU A 69 -4.47 -9.71 -0.09
CA GLU A 69 -4.77 -8.33 -0.53
C GLU A 69 -3.51 -7.47 -0.63
N THR A 70 -2.57 -7.68 0.30
CA THR A 70 -1.27 -7.00 0.29
C THR A 70 -0.44 -7.45 -0.92
N VAL A 71 -0.39 -8.75 -1.19
CA VAL A 71 0.33 -9.32 -2.32
C VAL A 71 -0.24 -8.81 -3.64
N ALA A 72 -1.58 -8.80 -3.80
CA ALA A 72 -2.22 -8.27 -5.00
C ALA A 72 -1.87 -6.79 -5.25
N VAL A 73 -1.82 -5.97 -4.18
CA VAL A 73 -1.38 -4.58 -4.28
C VAL A 73 0.08 -4.48 -4.74
N LEU A 74 0.97 -5.29 -4.18
CA LEU A 74 2.39 -5.29 -4.53
C LEU A 74 2.64 -5.76 -5.96
N GLU A 75 1.95 -6.81 -6.40
CA GLU A 75 2.00 -7.31 -7.78
C GLU A 75 1.56 -6.23 -8.77
N TRP A 76 0.45 -5.55 -8.47
CA TRP A 76 -0.02 -4.45 -9.30
C TRP A 76 0.98 -3.30 -9.37
N ILE A 77 1.56 -2.88 -8.23
CA ILE A 77 2.57 -1.82 -8.22
C ILE A 77 3.78 -2.21 -9.08
N ALA A 78 4.30 -3.42 -8.90
CA ALA A 78 5.46 -3.91 -9.64
C ALA A 78 5.19 -4.00 -11.15
N ALA A 79 4.00 -4.47 -11.54
CA ALA A 79 3.61 -4.65 -12.94
C ALA A 79 3.28 -3.33 -13.65
N GLU A 80 2.57 -2.41 -12.97
CA GLU A 80 1.96 -1.25 -13.62
C GLU A 80 2.77 0.04 -13.45
N LEU A 81 3.41 0.21 -12.30
CA LEU A 81 4.25 1.38 -12.00
C LEU A 81 5.75 1.04 -12.14
N GLY A 82 6.10 -0.23 -12.01
CA GLY A 82 7.45 -0.75 -12.15
C GLY A 82 8.13 -1.02 -10.81
N PRO A 83 9.15 -1.91 -10.79
CA PRO A 83 9.87 -2.30 -9.57
C PRO A 83 10.68 -1.17 -8.91
N GLY A 84 10.89 -0.06 -9.64
CA GLY A 84 11.52 1.17 -9.14
C GLY A 84 10.60 2.08 -8.33
N THR A 85 9.32 1.71 -8.16
CA THR A 85 8.36 2.46 -7.36
C THR A 85 8.75 2.43 -5.88
N TYR A 86 8.71 3.58 -5.21
CA TYR A 86 8.91 3.64 -3.77
C TYR A 86 7.62 3.20 -3.07
N VAL A 87 7.71 2.17 -2.24
CA VAL A 87 6.57 1.63 -1.47
C VAL A 87 6.87 1.72 0.01
N ASN A 88 5.95 2.34 0.76
CA ASN A 88 5.96 2.34 2.22
C ASN A 88 4.99 1.27 2.72
N LEU A 89 5.54 0.18 3.23
CA LEU A 89 4.80 -0.93 3.83
C LEU A 89 4.63 -0.66 5.32
N MET A 90 3.39 -0.38 5.73
CA MET A 90 3.06 -0.02 7.10
C MET A 90 2.49 -1.22 7.86
N ASP A 91 2.94 -1.42 9.09
CA ASP A 91 2.48 -2.43 10.06
C ASP A 91 1.59 -1.84 11.17
N GLN A 92 1.21 -0.57 11.04
CA GLN A 92 0.70 0.25 12.15
C GLN A 92 -0.80 0.06 12.42
N TYR A 93 -1.38 -1.05 11.95
CA TYR A 93 -2.80 -1.30 12.12
C TYR A 93 -3.14 -1.57 13.60
N ARG A 94 -4.17 -0.88 14.09
CA ARG A 94 -4.73 -1.05 15.43
C ARG A 94 -6.25 -1.12 15.33
N PRO A 95 -6.89 -2.22 15.77
CA PRO A 95 -8.35 -2.31 15.85
C PRO A 95 -8.92 -1.14 16.67
N ALA A 96 -9.96 -0.50 16.14
CA ALA A 96 -10.62 0.63 16.78
C ALA A 96 -12.05 0.80 16.28
N GLY A 97 -12.84 1.62 16.99
CA GLY A 97 -14.21 1.95 16.61
C GLY A 97 -15.12 0.73 16.54
N ARG A 98 -15.67 0.45 15.34
CA ARG A 98 -16.64 -0.64 15.12
C ARG A 98 -16.02 -2.05 15.07
N VAL A 99 -14.69 -2.15 15.02
CA VAL A 99 -13.99 -3.43 14.83
C VAL A 99 -14.14 -4.34 16.05
N GLY A 100 -13.96 -3.80 17.26
CA GLY A 100 -14.03 -4.57 18.51
C GLY A 100 -15.44 -5.04 18.95
N GLY A 101 -16.47 -4.77 18.15
CA GLY A 101 -17.86 -5.18 18.43
C GLY A 101 -18.27 -6.49 17.75
N GLY A 102 -17.33 -7.26 17.19
CA GLY A 102 -17.60 -8.49 16.44
C GLY A 102 -18.13 -8.28 15.02
N ALA A 103 -18.30 -7.02 14.58
CA ALA A 103 -18.76 -6.70 13.24
C ALA A 103 -17.68 -6.84 12.17
N TYR A 104 -16.39 -6.94 12.54
CA TYR A 104 -15.23 -7.09 11.65
C TYR A 104 -14.17 -8.05 12.24
N PRO A 105 -14.54 -9.33 12.53
CA PRO A 105 -13.63 -10.28 13.16
C PRO A 105 -12.36 -10.54 12.35
N GLU A 106 -12.43 -10.38 11.02
CA GLU A 106 -11.29 -10.57 10.11
C GLU A 106 -10.11 -9.63 10.40
N ILE A 107 -10.39 -8.45 10.98
CA ILE A 107 -9.39 -7.42 11.29
C ILE A 107 -9.39 -7.04 12.77
N ASP A 108 -10.04 -7.80 13.65
CA ASP A 108 -10.12 -7.47 15.08
C ASP A 108 -8.90 -7.94 15.88
N ARG A 109 -7.71 -7.69 15.34
CA ARG A 109 -6.44 -7.93 16.01
C ARG A 109 -5.35 -7.04 15.44
N ARG A 110 -4.20 -7.00 16.10
CA ARG A 110 -3.00 -6.37 15.52
C ARG A 110 -2.37 -7.29 14.47
N LEU A 111 -1.64 -6.68 13.54
CA LEU A 111 -0.81 -7.40 12.59
C LEU A 111 0.27 -8.19 13.34
N HIS A 112 0.44 -9.46 13.01
CA HIS A 112 1.56 -10.24 13.54
C HIS A 112 2.84 -9.88 12.80
N GLY A 113 3.97 -9.88 13.52
CA GLY A 113 5.27 -9.60 12.90
C GLY A 113 5.65 -10.60 11.80
N SER A 114 5.12 -11.83 11.82
CA SER A 114 5.29 -12.80 10.74
C SER A 114 4.60 -12.36 9.45
N GLU A 115 3.35 -11.89 9.54
CA GLU A 115 2.58 -11.40 8.38
C GLU A 115 3.28 -10.19 7.73
N PHE A 116 3.82 -9.30 8.57
CA PHE A 116 4.57 -8.14 8.05
C PHE A 116 5.87 -8.57 7.36
N ARG A 117 6.64 -9.49 7.96
CA ARG A 117 7.86 -10.02 7.33
C ARG A 117 7.54 -10.69 6.00
N GLU A 118 6.48 -11.48 5.97
CA GLU A 118 6.02 -12.14 4.73
C GLU A 118 5.66 -11.10 3.67
N ALA A 119 4.91 -10.04 4.00
CA ALA A 119 4.62 -8.97 3.05
C ALA A 119 5.89 -8.30 2.48
N VAL A 120 6.91 -8.06 3.33
CA VAL A 120 8.20 -7.50 2.91
C VAL A 120 8.96 -8.47 2.00
N ASP A 121 8.96 -9.76 2.31
CA ASP A 121 9.65 -10.77 1.51
C ASP A 121 8.98 -10.92 0.14
N ARG A 122 7.64 -10.92 0.08
CA ARG A 122 6.88 -10.93 -1.18
C ARG A 122 7.16 -9.67 -2.02
N ALA A 123 7.26 -8.49 -1.39
CA ALA A 123 7.64 -7.27 -2.11
C ALA A 123 9.04 -7.39 -2.75
N ARG A 124 10.00 -7.98 -2.03
CA ARG A 124 11.37 -8.22 -2.54
C ARG A 124 11.39 -9.23 -3.68
N GLU A 125 10.61 -10.31 -3.59
CA GLU A 125 10.47 -11.31 -4.66
C GLU A 125 9.94 -10.68 -5.96
N LEU A 126 9.06 -9.68 -5.84
CA LEU A 126 8.54 -8.89 -6.97
C LEU A 126 9.49 -7.80 -7.48
N GLY A 127 10.69 -7.69 -6.90
CA GLY A 127 11.70 -6.69 -7.29
C GLY A 127 11.47 -5.29 -6.73
N LEU A 128 10.50 -5.10 -5.83
CA LEU A 128 10.29 -3.82 -5.14
C LEU A 128 11.39 -3.62 -4.10
N THR A 129 12.46 -2.94 -4.51
CA THR A 129 13.67 -2.75 -3.70
C THR A 129 13.67 -1.47 -2.88
N ARG A 130 12.81 -0.51 -3.25
CA ARG A 130 12.68 0.81 -2.61
C ARG A 130 11.58 0.78 -1.55
N LEU A 131 11.83 0.01 -0.51
CA LEU A 131 10.95 -0.10 0.66
C LEU A 131 11.37 0.86 1.76
N ASP A 132 10.41 1.35 2.56
CA ASP A 132 10.74 2.14 3.75
C ASP A 132 11.60 1.31 4.71
N ARG A 133 12.76 1.86 5.09
CA ARG A 133 13.62 1.27 6.11
C ARG A 133 13.31 1.95 7.44
N ARG A 134 12.78 1.20 8.39
CA ARG A 134 12.76 1.63 9.78
C ARG A 134 14.14 1.38 10.37
N VAL A 135 14.83 2.47 10.72
CA VAL A 135 16.02 2.47 11.58
C VAL A 135 15.57 2.39 13.03
#